data_AF-B2APQ1-F1
#
_entry.id   AF-B2APQ1-F1
#
_cell.length_a   1.000
_cell.length_b   1.000
_cell.length_c   1.000
_cell.angle_alpha   90.00
_cell.angle_beta   90.00
_cell.angle_gamma   90.00
#
_symmetry.space_group_name_H-M   'P 1'
#
loop_
_entity.id
_entity.type
_entity.pdbx_description
1 polymer ?
#
loop_
_entity_poly.entity_id
_entity_poly.type
_entity_poly.pdbx_seq_one_letter_code
_entity_poly.pdbx_strand_id
1 'polypeptide(L)'
;MAFPRRPSAFLRYLIPAALILCVFYVLTGQPGSDFASPQNFRRPWAGLGAQKHPIEYLIDSAEKEFANKISRQSHTIAEAAAAYRQRRGRHPPPGFDKWFKFAQEKNAVIVEDFWDQIYHDLEPSWALEAQRIRKDAWDFEMRIEVRDGKASSGSDWFWTKIWLKMIGTVEGLLPDMDIALNAMDEPRLVVPWEEIDELVGRAGQDKRMVRAEEVVTEFEKLAKPGEGPEKDFETPKKVWEGNKHYWLIARRGCPPTSLARQSPVITDFNRTPLIKSSFALPHMTEGYVSNYTLSTDFCHQSDLQALEGVFVEPLSVSATKTLFPMFGGSKLAVNNEILLPAPMYWNEEERFMGSQGADIPWEEKEDAVIWRGVATGGKNKEDNWRSFQRHRFVAMNNGSKITLAEQRQLEPVNFALPPKAYGLKAQKRGKLGEWVASWSNVQFIDLMCGIKGQGVRCNYTLPAPTSSNEW
;
A
#
# COMPACT_ATOMS: atom_id res chain seq x y z
N MET A 1 42.95 -35.67 -68.28
CA MET A 1 42.76 -35.41 -66.84
C MET A 1 43.47 -34.12 -66.48
N ALA A 2 42.73 -33.11 -66.03
CA ALA A 2 43.29 -31.87 -65.49
C ALA A 2 42.60 -31.60 -64.14
N PHE A 3 43.37 -31.57 -63.07
CA PHE A 3 42.90 -31.32 -61.70
C PHE A 3 42.46 -29.86 -61.54
N PRO A 4 41.36 -29.57 -60.81
CA PRO A 4 40.90 -28.21 -60.61
C PRO A 4 41.80 -27.46 -59.62
N ARG A 5 42.07 -26.19 -59.96
CA ARG A 5 42.94 -25.27 -59.22
C ARG A 5 42.37 -24.96 -57.82
N ARG A 6 43.25 -25.04 -56.81
CA ARG A 6 42.95 -24.63 -55.43
C ARG A 6 42.60 -23.14 -55.38
N PRO A 7 41.53 -22.73 -54.68
CA PRO A 7 41.19 -21.31 -54.51
C PRO A 7 42.29 -20.56 -53.75
N SER A 8 42.50 -19.30 -54.12
CA SER A 8 43.56 -18.43 -53.61
C SER A 8 43.48 -18.25 -52.09
N ALA A 9 44.64 -18.04 -51.45
CA ALA A 9 44.76 -17.85 -49.99
C ALA A 9 43.84 -16.74 -49.45
N PHE A 10 43.51 -15.74 -50.28
CA PHE A 10 42.59 -14.66 -49.94
C PHE A 10 41.17 -15.16 -49.61
N LEU A 11 40.62 -16.11 -50.38
CA LEU A 11 39.31 -16.71 -50.08
C LEU A 11 39.34 -17.64 -48.86
N ARG A 12 40.49 -18.23 -48.52
CA ARG A 12 40.62 -19.16 -47.40
C ARG A 12 40.52 -18.50 -46.04
N TYR A 13 40.87 -17.22 -45.93
CA TYR A 13 40.87 -16.50 -44.65
C TYR A 13 39.76 -15.46 -44.53
N LEU A 14 39.24 -14.92 -45.64
CA LEU A 14 38.11 -13.99 -45.60
C LEU A 14 36.80 -14.64 -45.17
N ILE A 15 36.52 -15.86 -45.62
CA ILE A 15 35.28 -16.54 -45.26
C ILE A 15 35.24 -16.90 -43.77
N PRO A 16 36.30 -17.49 -43.18
CA PRO A 16 36.35 -17.71 -41.73
C PRO A 16 36.37 -16.40 -40.93
N ALA A 17 37.09 -15.37 -41.38
CA ALA A 17 37.12 -14.08 -40.67
C ALA A 17 35.76 -13.37 -40.68
N ALA A 18 35.04 -13.43 -41.81
CA ALA A 18 33.68 -12.89 -41.90
C ALA A 18 32.69 -13.69 -41.04
N LEU A 19 32.82 -15.02 -40.98
CA LEU A 19 32.02 -15.86 -40.10
C LEU A 19 32.31 -15.58 -38.61
N ILE A 20 33.59 -15.41 -38.24
CA ILE A 20 33.98 -15.08 -36.86
C ILE A 20 33.48 -13.67 -36.48
N LEU A 21 33.57 -12.68 -37.38
CA LEU A 21 33.04 -11.33 -37.15
C LEU A 21 31.51 -11.31 -37.09
N CYS A 22 30.81 -12.10 -37.91
CA CYS A 22 29.37 -12.29 -37.80
C CYS A 22 28.98 -12.98 -36.48
N VAL A 23 29.71 -14.01 -36.06
CA VAL A 23 29.48 -14.68 -34.77
C VAL A 23 29.77 -13.73 -33.61
N PHE A 24 30.84 -12.94 -33.66
CA PHE A 24 31.11 -11.90 -32.66
C PHE A 24 30.03 -10.81 -32.67
N TYR A 25 29.53 -10.40 -33.84
CA TYR A 25 28.45 -9.42 -33.95
C TYR A 25 27.11 -9.98 -33.42
N VAL A 26 26.82 -11.26 -33.65
CA VAL A 26 25.63 -11.93 -33.10
C VAL A 26 25.77 -12.17 -31.59
N LEU A 27 26.98 -12.45 -31.09
CA LEU A 27 27.22 -12.73 -29.67
C LEU A 27 27.49 -11.47 -28.81
N THR A 28 27.88 -10.34 -29.42
CA THR A 28 28.18 -9.09 -28.70
C THR A 28 27.31 -7.90 -29.12
N GLY A 29 26.58 -8.02 -30.23
CA GLY A 29 25.65 -7.02 -30.74
C GLY A 29 24.21 -7.26 -30.27
N GLN A 30 23.95 -7.03 -28.98
CA GLN A 30 22.88 -6.19 -28.45
C GLN A 30 22.92 -6.26 -26.91
N PRO A 31 23.10 -5.14 -26.19
CA PRO A 31 22.80 -5.10 -24.76
C PRO A 31 21.31 -5.44 -24.60
N GLY A 32 21.03 -6.49 -23.83
CA GLY A 32 19.68 -7.00 -23.62
C GLY A 32 18.72 -5.93 -23.12
N SER A 33 18.01 -5.33 -24.07
CA SER A 33 16.75 -4.63 -23.87
C SER A 33 15.61 -5.62 -24.17
N ASP A 34 15.52 -6.67 -23.37
CA ASP A 34 14.33 -7.51 -23.29
C ASP A 34 13.62 -7.23 -21.95
N PHE A 35 13.25 -5.96 -21.77
CA PHE A 35 11.94 -5.71 -21.17
C PHE A 35 10.95 -5.95 -22.29
N ALA A 36 10.03 -6.89 -22.09
CA ALA A 36 8.86 -7.03 -22.94
C ALA A 36 8.32 -5.63 -23.25
N SER A 37 8.46 -5.22 -24.51
CA SER A 37 7.79 -4.04 -25.02
C SER A 37 6.31 -4.25 -24.72
N PRO A 38 5.66 -3.40 -23.91
CA PRO A 38 4.23 -3.49 -23.80
C PRO A 38 3.69 -3.17 -25.19
N GLN A 39 3.17 -4.20 -25.83
CA GLN A 39 2.54 -4.15 -27.12
C GLN A 39 1.60 -2.96 -27.17
N ASN A 40 1.84 -2.05 -28.12
CA ASN A 40 0.87 -1.06 -28.61
C ASN A 40 -0.03 -0.44 -27.53
N PHE A 41 0.54 0.27 -26.55
CA PHE A 41 -0.21 1.35 -25.91
C PHE A 41 -0.49 2.40 -26.99
N ARG A 42 -1.69 2.33 -27.57
CA ARG A 42 -2.31 3.48 -28.26
C ARG A 42 -2.06 4.69 -27.39
N ARG A 43 -1.53 5.77 -27.99
CA ARG A 43 -1.29 7.07 -27.33
C ARG A 43 -2.48 7.36 -26.40
N PRO A 44 -2.30 7.43 -25.06
CA PRO A 44 -3.40 7.76 -24.16
C PRO A 44 -3.92 9.18 -24.42
N TRP A 45 -3.09 10.02 -25.05
CA TRP A 45 -3.34 11.46 -25.23
C TRP A 45 -4.10 11.81 -26.52
N ALA A 46 -4.91 10.88 -27.01
CA ALA A 46 -5.83 11.16 -28.11
C ALA A 46 -7.11 11.82 -27.55
N GLY A 47 -6.98 13.13 -27.29
CA GLY A 47 -8.03 14.14 -27.23
C GLY A 47 -9.44 13.68 -26.85
N LEU A 48 -9.76 13.77 -25.55
CA LEU A 48 -11.08 14.27 -25.18
C LEU A 48 -11.22 15.65 -25.85
N GLY A 49 -12.28 15.81 -26.63
CA GLY A 49 -12.53 17.01 -27.44
C GLY A 49 -12.24 18.29 -26.66
N ALA A 50 -11.64 19.26 -27.33
CA ALA A 50 -11.35 20.58 -26.79
C ALA A 50 -12.61 21.15 -26.10
N GLN A 51 -12.65 21.17 -24.75
CA GLN A 51 -13.38 22.14 -23.91
C GLN A 51 -13.24 21.95 -22.38
N LYS A 52 -12.79 20.81 -21.82
CA LYS A 52 -12.66 20.63 -20.35
C LYS A 52 -11.30 20.10 -19.88
N HIS A 53 -10.86 20.50 -18.69
CA HIS A 53 -9.62 20.03 -18.07
C HIS A 53 -9.73 18.55 -17.62
N PRO A 54 -8.69 17.69 -17.73
CA PRO A 54 -8.80 16.27 -17.37
C PRO A 54 -9.31 16.01 -15.95
N ILE A 55 -8.94 16.85 -14.98
CA ILE A 55 -9.43 16.75 -13.60
C ILE A 55 -10.95 16.94 -13.48
N GLU A 56 -11.56 17.78 -14.32
CA GLU A 56 -13.01 18.00 -14.31
C GLU A 56 -13.74 16.73 -14.74
N TYR A 57 -13.21 16.02 -15.73
CA TYR A 57 -13.76 14.73 -16.13
C TYR A 57 -13.66 13.68 -15.01
N LEU A 58 -12.51 13.65 -14.29
CA LEU A 58 -12.33 12.73 -13.17
C LEU A 58 -13.27 13.05 -12.01
N ILE A 59 -13.49 14.33 -11.71
CA ILE A 59 -14.48 14.78 -10.71
C ILE A 59 -15.88 14.37 -11.15
N ASP A 60 -16.31 14.72 -12.36
CA ASP A 60 -17.62 14.35 -12.91
C ASP A 60 -17.86 12.82 -12.86
N SER A 61 -16.81 12.03 -13.14
CA SER A 61 -16.87 10.57 -13.06
C SER A 61 -16.97 10.06 -11.63
N ALA A 62 -16.18 10.61 -10.71
CA ALA A 62 -16.19 10.23 -9.30
C ALA A 62 -17.53 10.58 -8.62
N GLU A 63 -18.12 11.73 -8.95
CA GLU A 63 -19.44 12.13 -8.46
C GLU A 63 -20.53 11.16 -8.91
N LYS A 64 -20.51 10.73 -10.19
CA LYS A 64 -21.45 9.72 -10.71
C LYS A 64 -21.27 8.36 -10.05
N GLU A 65 -20.02 7.92 -9.86
CA GLU A 65 -19.74 6.66 -9.17
C GLU A 65 -20.23 6.72 -7.72
N PHE A 66 -19.94 7.80 -7.02
CA PHE A 66 -20.36 8.02 -5.64
C PHE A 66 -21.90 8.05 -5.53
N ALA A 67 -22.58 8.82 -6.38
CA ALA A 67 -24.04 8.88 -6.42
C ALA A 67 -24.67 7.50 -6.69
N ASN A 68 -24.11 6.72 -7.63
CA ASN A 68 -24.56 5.35 -7.89
C ASN A 68 -24.36 4.45 -6.66
N LYS A 69 -23.20 4.54 -6.00
CA LYS A 69 -22.92 3.75 -4.79
C LYS A 69 -23.90 4.09 -3.66
N ILE A 70 -24.14 5.38 -3.40
CA ILE A 70 -25.08 5.85 -2.38
C ILE A 70 -26.53 5.50 -2.72
N SER A 71 -26.91 5.46 -4.01
CA SER A 71 -28.27 5.06 -4.41
C SER A 71 -28.67 3.63 -4.02
N ARG A 72 -27.69 2.80 -3.63
CA ARG A 72 -27.89 1.41 -3.16
C ARG A 72 -28.00 1.32 -1.64
N GLN A 73 -28.17 2.46 -0.95
CA GLN A 73 -28.33 2.47 0.50
C GLN A 73 -29.55 1.63 0.90
N SER A 74 -29.34 0.80 1.91
CA SER A 74 -30.41 0.04 2.57
C SER A 74 -30.97 0.85 3.74
N HIS A 75 -32.30 0.98 3.80
CA HIS A 75 -33.01 1.70 4.84
C HIS A 75 -33.73 0.75 5.81
N THR A 76 -33.95 -0.50 5.41
CA THR A 76 -34.53 -1.53 6.26
C THR A 76 -33.60 -2.73 6.43
N ILE A 77 -33.81 -3.47 7.52
CA ILE A 77 -33.08 -4.71 7.77
C ILE A 77 -33.28 -5.75 6.66
N ALA A 78 -34.47 -5.79 6.06
CA ALA A 78 -34.79 -6.70 4.96
C ALA A 78 -33.98 -6.35 3.70
N GLU A 79 -33.89 -5.06 3.36
CA GLU A 79 -33.06 -4.57 2.25
C GLU A 79 -31.58 -4.86 2.49
N ALA A 80 -31.06 -4.54 3.67
CA ALA A 80 -29.67 -4.78 4.01
C ALA A 80 -29.32 -6.28 3.95
N ALA A 81 -30.19 -7.14 4.48
CA ALA A 81 -30.00 -8.58 4.41
C ALA A 81 -30.13 -9.13 2.97
N ALA A 82 -30.95 -8.51 2.11
CA ALA A 82 -31.05 -8.87 0.70
C ALA A 82 -29.79 -8.47 -0.08
N ALA A 83 -29.32 -7.23 0.09
CA ALA A 83 -28.07 -6.73 -0.49
C ALA A 83 -26.87 -7.58 -0.06
N TYR A 84 -26.80 -7.91 1.24
CA TYR A 84 -25.81 -8.82 1.80
C TYR A 84 -25.82 -10.17 1.08
N ARG A 85 -26.99 -10.84 0.98
CA ARG A 85 -27.07 -12.16 0.32
C ARG A 85 -26.68 -12.08 -1.15
N GLN A 86 -27.09 -11.02 -1.85
CA GLN A 86 -26.74 -10.79 -3.24
C GLN A 86 -25.24 -10.62 -3.44
N ARG A 87 -24.57 -9.82 -2.61
CA ARG A 87 -23.13 -9.53 -2.74
C ARG A 87 -22.25 -10.63 -2.16
N ARG A 88 -22.63 -11.18 -1.01
CA ARG A 88 -21.83 -12.12 -0.21
C ARG A 88 -22.17 -13.58 -0.44
N GLY A 89 -23.27 -13.89 -1.13
CA GLY A 89 -23.65 -15.28 -1.44
C GLY A 89 -23.84 -16.17 -0.22
N ARG A 90 -24.18 -15.58 0.93
CA ARG A 90 -24.45 -16.28 2.21
C ARG A 90 -25.43 -15.48 3.07
N HIS A 91 -25.97 -16.11 4.10
CA HIS A 91 -26.83 -15.43 5.08
C HIS A 91 -26.01 -14.42 5.93
N PRO A 92 -26.62 -13.30 6.34
CA PRO A 92 -26.01 -12.41 7.34
C PRO A 92 -25.68 -13.16 8.64
N PRO A 93 -24.60 -12.80 9.35
CA PRO A 93 -24.22 -13.47 10.58
C PRO A 93 -25.22 -13.21 11.72
N PRO A 94 -25.22 -14.03 12.79
CA PRO A 94 -25.97 -13.72 13.99
C PRO A 94 -25.67 -12.32 14.54
N GLY A 95 -26.70 -11.58 14.94
CA GLY A 95 -26.57 -10.20 15.42
C GLY A 95 -26.55 -9.12 14.33
N PHE A 96 -26.76 -9.48 13.05
CA PHE A 96 -26.83 -8.50 11.96
C PHE A 96 -27.94 -7.45 12.14
N ASP A 97 -29.06 -7.82 12.75
CA ASP A 97 -30.15 -6.91 13.14
C ASP A 97 -29.71 -5.91 14.21
N LYS A 98 -28.94 -6.36 15.20
CA LYS A 98 -28.37 -5.50 16.24
C LYS A 98 -27.34 -4.53 15.66
N TRP A 99 -26.46 -5.02 14.78
CA TRP A 99 -25.53 -4.18 14.04
C TRP A 99 -26.25 -3.12 13.20
N PHE A 100 -27.29 -3.52 12.46
CA PHE A 100 -28.07 -2.61 11.63
C PHE A 100 -28.74 -1.51 12.48
N LYS A 101 -29.35 -1.89 13.61
CA LYS A 101 -29.94 -0.94 14.56
C LYS A 101 -28.89 0.02 15.12
N PHE A 102 -27.73 -0.48 15.55
CA PHE A 102 -26.62 0.35 16.02
C PHE A 102 -26.15 1.34 14.95
N ALA A 103 -26.00 0.88 13.71
CA ALA A 103 -25.62 1.72 12.58
C ALA A 103 -26.65 2.85 12.35
N GLN A 104 -27.95 2.55 12.43
CA GLN A 104 -29.02 3.56 12.34
C GLN A 104 -28.96 4.58 13.49
N GLU A 105 -28.77 4.14 14.74
CA GLU A 105 -28.63 5.01 15.91
C GLU A 105 -27.42 5.96 15.78
N LYS A 106 -26.40 5.56 15.01
CA LYS A 106 -25.23 6.39 14.69
C LYS A 106 -25.34 7.17 13.38
N ASN A 107 -26.52 7.16 12.74
CA ASN A 107 -26.76 7.80 11.43
C ASN A 107 -25.76 7.34 10.35
N ALA A 108 -25.31 6.09 10.41
CA ALA A 108 -24.39 5.53 9.43
C ALA A 108 -25.12 5.26 8.09
N VAL A 109 -24.43 5.53 6.98
CA VAL A 109 -24.90 5.18 5.64
C VAL A 109 -24.62 3.69 5.39
N ILE A 110 -25.68 2.91 5.17
CA ILE A 110 -25.59 1.45 5.04
C ILE A 110 -25.64 1.07 3.56
N VAL A 111 -24.47 0.91 2.94
CA VAL A 111 -24.31 0.38 1.58
C VAL A 111 -23.42 -0.85 1.68
N GLU A 112 -23.90 -2.01 1.22
CA GLU A 112 -23.18 -3.29 1.37
C GLU A 112 -21.78 -3.27 0.72
N ASP A 113 -21.59 -2.47 -0.33
CA ASP A 113 -20.30 -2.25 -1.01
C ASP A 113 -19.21 -1.69 -0.08
N PHE A 114 -19.57 -0.97 0.99
CA PHE A 114 -18.60 -0.40 1.94
C PHE A 114 -17.86 -1.47 2.76
N TRP A 115 -18.42 -2.68 2.86
CA TRP A 115 -17.87 -3.75 3.68
C TRP A 115 -16.98 -4.72 2.91
N ASP A 116 -16.64 -4.43 1.66
CA ASP A 116 -15.78 -5.29 0.84
C ASP A 116 -14.46 -5.61 1.49
N GLN A 117 -13.83 -4.63 2.14
CA GLN A 117 -12.56 -4.83 2.82
C GLN A 117 -12.66 -5.92 3.89
N ILE A 118 -13.73 -5.94 4.68
CA ILE A 118 -13.95 -6.95 5.73
C ILE A 118 -13.96 -8.35 5.10
N TYR A 119 -14.70 -8.52 4.01
CA TYR A 119 -14.82 -9.83 3.37
C TYR A 119 -13.58 -10.25 2.62
N HIS A 120 -12.89 -9.30 1.98
CA HIS A 120 -11.60 -9.55 1.35
C HIS A 120 -10.57 -10.06 2.38
N ASP A 121 -10.57 -9.49 3.58
CA ASP A 121 -9.63 -9.87 4.64
C ASP A 121 -9.99 -11.22 5.29
N LEU A 122 -11.29 -11.51 5.43
CA LEU A 122 -11.77 -12.73 6.07
C LEU A 122 -11.78 -13.95 5.15
N GLU A 123 -11.90 -13.76 3.83
CA GLU A 123 -12.12 -14.84 2.87
C GLU A 123 -11.06 -15.96 2.92
N PRO A 124 -9.74 -15.69 3.00
CA PRO A 124 -8.74 -16.74 3.16
C PRO A 124 -8.92 -17.58 4.43
N SER A 125 -9.44 -16.97 5.51
CA SER A 125 -9.65 -17.64 6.78
C SER A 125 -10.83 -18.63 6.74
N TRP A 126 -11.75 -18.52 5.78
CA TRP A 126 -12.88 -19.46 5.66
C TRP A 126 -12.45 -20.87 5.20
N ALA A 127 -11.25 -20.99 4.63
CA ALA A 127 -10.66 -22.30 4.28
C ALA A 127 -9.87 -22.94 5.45
N LEU A 128 -9.86 -22.31 6.62
CA LEU A 128 -9.20 -22.81 7.83
C LEU A 128 -10.21 -23.44 8.80
N GLU A 129 -9.76 -24.41 9.57
CA GLU A 129 -10.57 -25.01 10.63
C GLU A 129 -10.88 -24.00 11.74
N ALA A 130 -12.14 -23.93 12.18
CA ALA A 130 -12.57 -22.98 13.21
C ALA A 130 -11.77 -23.14 14.53
N GLN A 131 -11.46 -24.37 14.93
CA GLN A 131 -10.65 -24.65 16.12
C GLN A 131 -9.23 -24.06 15.99
N ARG A 132 -8.63 -24.17 14.80
CA ARG A 132 -7.32 -23.55 14.50
C ARG A 132 -7.40 -22.03 14.61
N ILE A 133 -8.41 -21.39 14.01
CA ILE A 133 -8.59 -19.93 14.05
C ILE A 133 -8.66 -19.45 15.51
N ARG A 134 -9.47 -20.11 16.34
CA ARG A 134 -9.61 -19.79 17.77
C ARG A 134 -8.31 -19.97 18.53
N LYS A 135 -7.63 -21.10 18.35
CA LYS A 135 -6.34 -21.36 19.02
C LYS A 135 -5.26 -20.38 18.59
N ASP A 136 -5.16 -20.09 17.30
CA ASP A 136 -4.18 -19.14 16.76
C ASP A 136 -4.38 -17.72 17.32
N ALA A 137 -5.64 -17.29 17.50
CA ALA A 137 -5.97 -15.98 18.07
C ALA A 137 -5.66 -15.92 19.57
N TRP A 138 -6.05 -16.96 20.31
CA TRP A 138 -5.76 -17.10 21.74
C TRP A 138 -4.24 -17.09 22.00
N ASP A 139 -3.46 -17.89 21.28
CA ASP A 139 -2.02 -18.03 21.52
C ASP A 139 -1.20 -16.75 21.30
N PHE A 140 -1.81 -15.73 20.69
CA PHE A 140 -1.12 -14.51 20.41
C PHE A 140 -0.97 -13.63 21.66
N GLU A 141 0.25 -13.12 21.88
CA GLU A 141 0.61 -12.31 23.05
C GLU A 141 -0.19 -11.01 23.15
N MET A 142 -0.46 -10.38 22.01
CA MET A 142 -1.13 -9.09 21.91
C MET A 142 -2.58 -9.32 21.52
N ARG A 143 -3.45 -9.54 22.50
CA ARG A 143 -4.85 -9.89 22.23
C ARG A 143 -5.85 -9.17 23.13
N ILE A 144 -7.07 -9.05 22.63
CA ILE A 144 -8.27 -8.71 23.40
C ILE A 144 -9.16 -9.95 23.49
N GLU A 145 -9.66 -10.22 24.68
CA GLU A 145 -10.50 -11.37 24.98
C GLU A 145 -11.90 -10.86 25.33
N VAL A 146 -12.92 -11.29 24.61
CA VAL A 146 -14.32 -11.02 24.91
C VAL A 146 -14.94 -12.28 25.49
N ARG A 147 -15.53 -12.19 26.69
CA ARG A 147 -16.28 -13.28 27.33
C ARG A 147 -17.53 -12.71 27.98
N ASP A 148 -18.68 -13.31 27.72
CA ASP A 148 -19.97 -12.91 28.30
C ASP A 148 -20.27 -11.42 28.11
N GLY A 149 -19.93 -10.87 26.93
CA GLY A 149 -20.14 -9.47 26.60
C GLY A 149 -19.19 -8.50 27.32
N LYS A 150 -18.10 -9.00 27.92
CA LYS A 150 -17.07 -8.19 28.56
C LYS A 150 -15.71 -8.38 27.87
N ALA A 151 -15.12 -7.28 27.43
CA ALA A 151 -13.79 -7.25 26.84
C ALA A 151 -12.71 -7.03 27.92
N SER A 152 -11.61 -7.77 27.81
CA SER A 152 -10.40 -7.60 28.60
C SER A 152 -9.16 -7.71 27.71
N SER A 153 -8.00 -7.25 28.20
CA SER A 153 -6.75 -7.29 27.41
C SER A 153 -5.78 -8.31 27.99
N GLY A 154 -5.19 -9.12 27.11
CA GLY A 154 -4.07 -10.01 27.43
C GLY A 154 -2.70 -9.31 27.48
N SER A 155 -2.65 -7.99 27.20
CA SER A 155 -1.41 -7.20 27.17
C SER A 155 -1.58 -5.80 27.80
N ASP A 156 -0.48 -5.24 28.31
CA ASP A 156 -0.39 -3.86 28.82
C ASP A 156 0.14 -2.85 27.81
N TRP A 157 0.38 -3.27 26.58
CA TRP A 157 0.82 -2.37 25.52
C TRP A 157 -0.25 -1.33 25.14
N PHE A 158 0.19 -0.09 24.90
CA PHE A 158 -0.72 1.05 24.78
C PHE A 158 -1.69 0.95 23.59
N TRP A 159 -1.25 0.47 22.41
CA TRP A 159 -2.15 0.28 21.27
C TRP A 159 -3.28 -0.71 21.61
N THR A 160 -2.97 -1.80 22.31
CA THR A 160 -3.96 -2.79 22.74
C THR A 160 -4.97 -2.16 23.70
N LYS A 161 -4.54 -1.29 24.63
CA LYS A 161 -5.46 -0.60 25.54
C LYS A 161 -6.37 0.40 24.82
N ILE A 162 -5.89 1.07 23.78
CA ILE A 162 -6.71 1.98 22.99
C ILE A 162 -7.77 1.20 22.19
N TRP A 163 -7.38 0.08 21.55
CA TRP A 163 -8.36 -0.81 20.91
C TRP A 163 -9.32 -1.44 21.91
N LEU A 164 -8.88 -1.77 23.13
CA LEU A 164 -9.78 -2.24 24.19
C LEU A 164 -10.84 -1.17 24.53
N LYS A 165 -10.44 0.11 24.65
CA LYS A 165 -11.40 1.21 24.86
C LYS A 165 -12.42 1.29 23.72
N MET A 166 -11.97 1.12 22.47
CA MET A 166 -12.86 1.12 21.30
C MET A 166 -13.84 -0.06 21.34
N ILE A 167 -13.34 -1.28 21.54
CA ILE A 167 -14.14 -2.50 21.60
C ILE A 167 -15.11 -2.46 22.78
N GLY A 168 -14.72 -1.86 23.91
CA GLY A 168 -15.57 -1.65 25.08
C GLY A 168 -16.86 -0.86 24.80
N THR A 169 -16.93 -0.10 23.69
CA THR A 169 -18.18 0.59 23.30
C THR A 169 -19.22 -0.32 22.67
N VAL A 170 -18.81 -1.51 22.22
CA VAL A 170 -19.67 -2.50 21.56
C VAL A 170 -19.55 -3.90 22.20
N GLU A 171 -18.84 -4.05 23.32
CA GLU A 171 -18.53 -5.35 23.93
C GLU A 171 -19.77 -6.22 24.20
N GLY A 172 -20.88 -5.60 24.62
CA GLY A 172 -22.14 -6.30 24.88
C GLY A 172 -22.87 -6.79 23.61
N LEU A 173 -22.42 -6.39 22.42
CA LEU A 173 -22.92 -6.85 21.13
C LEU A 173 -22.06 -7.96 20.52
N LEU A 174 -20.86 -8.20 21.05
CA LEU A 174 -19.92 -9.16 20.51
C LEU A 174 -20.10 -10.56 21.13
N PRO A 175 -19.86 -11.63 20.35
CA PRO A 175 -19.76 -12.97 20.91
C PRO A 175 -18.47 -13.15 21.71
N ASP A 176 -18.37 -14.30 22.38
CA ASP A 176 -17.11 -14.73 22.95
C ASP A 176 -16.08 -14.91 21.83
N MET A 177 -14.95 -14.21 21.90
CA MET A 177 -13.89 -14.28 20.90
C MET A 177 -12.56 -13.76 21.42
N ASP A 178 -11.47 -14.19 20.77
CA ASP A 178 -10.12 -13.68 20.98
C ASP A 178 -9.68 -12.92 19.73
N ILE A 179 -9.16 -11.71 19.92
CA ILE A 179 -8.81 -10.77 18.87
C ILE A 179 -7.30 -10.54 18.95
N ALA A 180 -6.53 -11.24 18.13
CA ALA A 180 -5.08 -11.03 18.01
C ALA A 180 -4.80 -9.70 17.30
N LEU A 181 -3.86 -8.90 17.79
CA LEU A 181 -3.63 -7.52 17.37
C LEU A 181 -2.18 -7.26 16.96
N ASN A 182 -2.00 -6.81 15.72
CA ASN A 182 -0.75 -6.20 15.31
C ASN A 182 -0.59 -4.83 16.00
N ALA A 183 0.29 -4.76 16.98
CA ALA A 183 0.66 -3.50 17.62
C ALA A 183 1.98 -2.90 17.13
N MET A 184 2.48 -3.36 15.98
CA MET A 184 3.60 -2.73 15.29
C MET A 184 3.09 -1.73 14.26
N ASP A 185 3.95 -0.76 13.90
CA ASP A 185 3.65 0.18 12.82
C ASP A 185 3.64 -0.53 11.45
N GLU A 186 4.51 -1.53 11.27
CA GLU A 186 4.59 -2.32 10.05
C GLU A 186 3.64 -3.54 10.04
N PRO A 187 3.14 -3.94 8.86
CA PRO A 187 2.35 -5.14 8.73
C PRO A 187 3.23 -6.41 8.83
N ARG A 188 2.63 -7.45 9.40
CA ARG A 188 3.24 -8.67 9.91
C ARG A 188 2.77 -9.93 9.19
N LEU A 189 1.59 -9.93 8.56
CA LEU A 189 1.13 -11.08 7.79
C LEU A 189 1.45 -10.86 6.31
N VAL A 190 2.44 -11.60 5.81
CA VAL A 190 2.74 -11.67 4.39
C VAL A 190 2.71 -13.15 4.01
N VAL A 191 1.54 -13.68 3.74
CA VAL A 191 1.41 -15.07 3.29
C VAL A 191 1.81 -15.12 1.81
N PRO A 192 2.51 -16.17 1.33
CA PRO A 192 2.79 -16.33 -0.09
C PRO A 192 1.51 -16.21 -0.93
N TRP A 193 1.59 -15.50 -2.07
CA TRP A 193 0.43 -15.28 -2.94
C TRP A 193 -0.24 -16.59 -3.35
N GLU A 194 0.57 -17.60 -3.67
CA GLU A 194 0.11 -18.93 -4.09
C GLU A 194 -0.72 -19.63 -3.00
N GLU A 195 -0.36 -19.44 -1.73
CA GLU A 195 -1.10 -20.01 -0.59
C GLU A 195 -2.41 -19.25 -0.36
N ILE A 196 -2.42 -17.92 -0.49
CA ILE A 196 -3.65 -17.12 -0.41
C ILE A 196 -4.61 -17.46 -1.56
N ASP A 197 -4.10 -17.61 -2.78
CA ASP A 197 -4.90 -17.99 -3.96
C ASP A 197 -5.57 -19.36 -3.75
N GLU A 198 -4.84 -20.34 -3.22
CA GLU A 198 -5.39 -21.65 -2.87
C GLU A 198 -6.49 -21.54 -1.78
N LEU A 199 -6.23 -20.79 -0.71
CA LEU A 199 -7.18 -20.60 0.39
C LEU A 199 -8.47 -19.91 -0.07
N VAL A 200 -8.35 -18.84 -0.85
CA VAL A 200 -9.49 -18.15 -1.45
C VAL A 200 -10.24 -19.07 -2.42
N GLY A 201 -9.51 -19.87 -3.21
CA GLY A 201 -10.10 -20.89 -4.09
C GLY A 201 -10.94 -21.92 -3.33
N ARG A 202 -10.43 -22.44 -2.20
CA ARG A 202 -11.17 -23.36 -1.32
C ARG A 202 -12.37 -22.68 -0.66
N ALA A 203 -12.20 -21.49 -0.12
CA ALA A 203 -13.28 -20.71 0.48
C ALA A 203 -14.42 -20.42 -0.51
N GLY A 204 -14.08 -20.20 -1.78
CA GLY A 204 -15.04 -20.02 -2.87
C GLY A 204 -15.86 -21.27 -3.19
N GLN A 205 -15.27 -22.48 -3.07
CA GLN A 205 -15.96 -23.75 -3.28
C GLN A 205 -16.99 -24.05 -2.18
N ASP A 206 -16.69 -23.67 -0.94
CA ASP A 206 -17.58 -23.88 0.21
C ASP A 206 -18.68 -22.82 0.33
N LYS A 207 -18.58 -21.73 -0.45
CA LYS A 207 -19.52 -20.61 -0.43
C LYS A 207 -20.86 -21.03 -1.04
N ARG A 208 -21.86 -21.22 -0.16
CA ARG A 208 -23.23 -21.58 -0.54
C ARG A 208 -24.28 -20.85 0.27
N MET A 209 -25.45 -20.66 -0.33
CA MET A 209 -26.64 -20.23 0.38
C MET A 209 -27.31 -21.45 1.03
N VAL A 210 -26.97 -21.70 2.30
CA VAL A 210 -27.56 -22.77 3.11
C VAL A 210 -29.06 -22.47 3.34
N ARG A 211 -29.89 -23.51 3.48
CA ARG A 211 -31.30 -23.33 3.81
C ARG A 211 -31.45 -22.64 5.17
N ALA A 212 -32.41 -21.72 5.29
CA ALA A 212 -32.60 -20.91 6.50
C ALA A 212 -32.76 -21.76 7.78
N GLU A 213 -33.36 -22.95 7.68
CA GLU A 213 -33.61 -23.87 8.80
C GLU A 213 -32.35 -24.62 9.26
N GLU A 214 -31.30 -24.65 8.43
CA GLU A 214 -30.02 -25.31 8.71
C GLU A 214 -28.93 -24.34 9.19
N VAL A 215 -29.22 -23.03 9.20
CA VAL A 215 -28.25 -22.01 9.60
C VAL A 215 -28.20 -21.90 11.12
N VAL A 216 -26.98 -21.83 11.67
CA VAL A 216 -26.78 -21.58 13.10
C VAL A 216 -27.04 -20.10 13.42
N THR A 217 -27.85 -19.83 14.42
CA THR A 217 -28.26 -18.47 14.83
C THR A 217 -27.59 -17.98 16.11
N GLU A 218 -26.78 -18.82 16.75
CA GLU A 218 -26.11 -18.51 18.01
C GLU A 218 -24.61 -18.82 17.90
N PHE A 219 -23.79 -17.99 18.54
CA PHE A 219 -22.36 -18.25 18.63
C PHE A 219 -22.05 -19.20 19.78
N GLU A 220 -21.05 -20.06 19.59
CA GLU A 220 -20.52 -20.93 20.64
C GLU A 220 -19.93 -20.10 21.78
N LYS A 221 -20.07 -20.60 23.02
CA LYS A 221 -19.34 -20.07 24.17
C LYS A 221 -17.91 -20.55 24.14
N LEU A 222 -16.95 -19.66 24.43
CA LEU A 222 -15.53 -20.00 24.40
C LEU A 222 -14.97 -20.07 25.81
N ALA A 223 -14.18 -21.12 26.07
CA ALA A 223 -13.41 -21.23 27.30
C ALA A 223 -12.38 -20.10 27.39
N LYS A 224 -11.85 -19.87 28.60
CA LYS A 224 -10.74 -18.94 28.78
C LYS A 224 -9.45 -19.52 28.20
N PRO A 225 -8.52 -18.66 27.76
CA PRO A 225 -7.14 -19.06 27.53
C PRO A 225 -6.56 -19.93 28.64
N GLY A 226 -6.25 -21.19 28.31
CA GLY A 226 -5.68 -22.22 29.18
C GLY A 226 -6.62 -23.40 29.44
N GLU A 227 -7.88 -23.29 29.00
CA GLU A 227 -8.97 -24.21 29.29
C GLU A 227 -9.68 -24.64 27.99
N GLY A 228 -10.55 -25.65 28.08
CA GLY A 228 -11.39 -26.07 26.95
C GLY A 228 -10.67 -26.88 25.85
N PRO A 229 -11.37 -27.12 24.72
CA PRO A 229 -10.91 -28.04 23.69
C PRO A 229 -9.74 -27.51 22.85
N GLU A 230 -9.51 -26.20 22.81
CA GLU A 230 -8.38 -25.60 22.11
C GLU A 230 -7.06 -25.73 22.88
N LYS A 231 -7.07 -26.04 24.19
CA LYS A 231 -5.86 -26.05 25.05
C LYS A 231 -4.70 -26.86 24.48
N ASP A 232 -4.99 -28.09 24.08
CA ASP A 232 -3.99 -29.05 23.57
C ASP A 232 -3.97 -29.10 22.04
N PHE A 233 -4.67 -28.18 21.36
CA PHE A 233 -4.68 -28.09 19.90
C PHE A 233 -3.38 -27.47 19.39
N GLU A 234 -2.71 -28.15 18.48
CA GLU A 234 -1.46 -27.68 17.87
C GLU A 234 -1.74 -26.86 16.60
N THR A 235 -1.24 -25.63 16.55
CA THR A 235 -1.31 -24.76 15.38
C THR A 235 0.01 -24.69 14.63
N PRO A 236 0.02 -24.35 13.33
CA PRO A 236 1.26 -24.10 12.61
C PRO A 236 2.16 -23.07 13.32
N LYS A 237 3.46 -23.38 13.39
CA LYS A 237 4.43 -22.50 14.04
C LYS A 237 4.61 -21.20 13.26
N LYS A 238 4.38 -20.07 13.94
CA LYS A 238 4.60 -18.72 13.41
C LYS A 238 6.10 -18.42 13.44
N VAL A 239 6.77 -18.53 12.30
CA VAL A 239 8.17 -18.10 12.15
C VAL A 239 8.19 -16.61 11.84
N TRP A 240 8.79 -15.83 12.74
CA TRP A 240 8.91 -14.38 12.62
C TRP A 240 10.23 -14.01 11.95
N GLU A 241 10.15 -13.45 10.75
CA GLU A 241 11.25 -12.96 9.96
C GLU A 241 11.56 -11.50 10.32
N GLY A 242 12.83 -11.21 10.61
CA GLY A 242 13.32 -9.88 10.96
C GLY A 242 14.20 -9.23 9.89
N ASN A 243 14.10 -9.67 8.63
CA ASN A 243 14.92 -9.11 7.55
C ASN A 243 14.54 -7.64 7.30
N LYS A 244 15.49 -6.73 7.55
CA LYS A 244 15.28 -5.29 7.39
C LYS A 244 14.99 -4.87 5.95
N HIS A 245 15.36 -5.67 4.96
CA HIS A 245 14.97 -5.40 3.58
C HIS A 245 13.57 -5.97 3.29
N TYR A 246 12.55 -5.24 3.72
CA TYR A 246 11.15 -5.69 3.72
C TYR A 246 10.61 -6.04 2.33
N TRP A 247 11.16 -5.45 1.26
CA TRP A 247 10.79 -5.80 -0.12
C TRP A 247 10.90 -7.31 -0.40
N LEU A 248 11.95 -7.97 0.13
CA LEU A 248 12.14 -9.42 -0.02
C LEU A 248 11.02 -10.24 0.64
N ILE A 249 10.45 -9.70 1.72
CA ILE A 249 9.32 -10.30 2.41
C ILE A 249 8.05 -9.97 1.64
N ALA A 250 7.73 -8.68 1.49
CA ALA A 250 6.47 -8.19 0.92
C ALA A 250 6.19 -8.74 -0.48
N ARG A 251 7.20 -8.78 -1.36
CA ARG A 251 7.01 -9.22 -2.76
C ARG A 251 6.46 -10.64 -2.88
N ARG A 252 6.61 -11.52 -1.88
CA ARG A 252 6.06 -12.89 -1.94
C ARG A 252 4.54 -12.92 -1.94
N GLY A 253 3.90 -11.89 -1.38
CA GLY A 253 2.44 -11.74 -1.42
C GLY A 253 1.93 -11.23 -2.78
N CYS A 254 2.83 -10.90 -3.71
CA CYS A 254 2.47 -10.55 -5.08
C CYS A 254 2.36 -11.79 -5.99
N PRO A 255 1.51 -11.72 -7.04
CA PRO A 255 1.42 -12.75 -8.07
C PRO A 255 2.80 -13.10 -8.66
N PRO A 256 3.13 -14.38 -8.93
CA PRO A 256 4.45 -14.79 -9.43
C PRO A 256 4.87 -14.09 -10.73
N THR A 257 3.90 -13.70 -11.54
CA THR A 257 4.09 -13.00 -12.82
C THR A 257 4.20 -11.48 -12.70
N SER A 258 4.04 -10.93 -11.49
CA SER A 258 4.07 -9.49 -11.24
C SER A 258 5.47 -8.89 -11.41
N LEU A 259 5.53 -7.59 -11.72
CA LEU A 259 6.80 -6.86 -11.83
C LEU A 259 7.56 -6.86 -10.51
N ALA A 260 6.87 -6.81 -9.37
CA ALA A 260 7.49 -6.92 -8.07
C ALA A 260 8.15 -8.29 -7.85
N ARG A 261 7.61 -9.39 -8.40
CA ARG A 261 8.20 -10.74 -8.32
C ARG A 261 9.29 -10.99 -9.36
N GLN A 262 9.26 -10.33 -10.52
CA GLN A 262 10.23 -10.57 -11.60
C GLN A 262 11.42 -9.61 -11.60
N SER A 263 11.24 -8.39 -11.09
CA SER A 263 12.28 -7.36 -11.16
C SER A 263 13.46 -7.66 -10.24
N PRO A 264 14.69 -7.27 -10.63
CA PRO A 264 15.86 -7.33 -9.77
C PRO A 264 15.62 -6.62 -8.43
N VAL A 265 16.19 -7.18 -7.37
CA VAL A 265 16.19 -6.58 -6.04
C VAL A 265 17.19 -5.43 -6.01
N ILE A 266 16.76 -4.26 -5.52
CA ILE A 266 17.63 -3.12 -5.29
C ILE A 266 18.14 -3.17 -3.86
N THR A 267 19.46 -3.24 -3.71
CA THR A 267 20.14 -3.26 -2.41
C THR A 267 21.01 -2.02 -2.17
N ASP A 268 21.27 -1.23 -3.21
CA ASP A 268 22.03 0.01 -3.14
C ASP A 268 21.10 1.23 -3.22
N PHE A 269 20.93 1.89 -2.08
CA PHE A 269 20.12 3.10 -1.90
C PHE A 269 20.98 4.38 -1.82
N ASN A 270 22.31 4.28 -1.93
CA ASN A 270 23.24 5.41 -1.81
C ASN A 270 23.44 6.17 -3.13
N ARG A 271 22.40 6.16 -3.96
CA ARG A 271 22.37 6.78 -5.28
C ARG A 271 21.02 7.44 -5.51
N THR A 272 20.97 8.37 -6.46
CA THR A 272 19.70 8.95 -6.91
C THR A 272 18.78 7.83 -7.40
N PRO A 273 17.57 7.68 -6.81
CA PRO A 273 16.66 6.63 -7.22
C PRO A 273 16.12 6.91 -8.62
N LEU A 274 15.84 5.84 -9.37
CA LEU A 274 15.26 5.95 -10.69
C LEU A 274 13.77 6.27 -10.59
N ILE A 275 13.39 7.49 -10.92
CA ILE A 275 11.98 7.94 -10.93
C ILE A 275 11.50 7.97 -12.39
N LYS A 276 10.64 7.02 -12.77
CA LYS A 276 10.10 6.91 -14.14
C LYS A 276 8.59 6.83 -14.12
N SER A 277 7.93 7.66 -14.93
CA SER A 277 6.48 7.63 -15.06
C SER A 277 5.95 6.32 -15.64
N SER A 278 6.76 5.54 -16.35
CA SER A 278 6.34 4.27 -16.97
C SER A 278 5.74 3.27 -15.99
N PHE A 279 6.19 3.25 -14.73
CA PHE A 279 5.62 2.39 -13.68
C PHE A 279 4.26 2.88 -13.19
N ALA A 280 4.00 4.20 -13.27
CA ALA A 280 2.75 4.80 -12.83
C ALA A 280 1.70 4.87 -13.95
N LEU A 281 2.11 4.94 -15.22
CA LEU A 281 1.21 5.06 -16.38
C LEU A 281 0.01 4.09 -16.36
N PRO A 282 0.13 2.81 -15.93
CA PRO A 282 -1.00 1.89 -15.90
C PRO A 282 -2.19 2.34 -15.03
N HIS A 283 -1.97 3.18 -14.00
CA HIS A 283 -3.03 3.69 -13.12
C HIS A 283 -3.26 5.21 -13.25
N MET A 284 -2.69 5.84 -14.27
CA MET A 284 -2.75 7.28 -14.49
C MET A 284 -3.48 7.63 -15.78
N THR A 285 -4.21 8.75 -15.78
CA THR A 285 -4.81 9.39 -16.97
C THR A 285 -4.42 10.86 -16.98
N GLU A 286 -3.78 11.32 -18.07
CA GLU A 286 -3.42 12.73 -18.28
C GLU A 286 -2.70 13.40 -17.09
N GLY A 287 -1.84 12.65 -16.39
CA GLY A 287 -1.08 13.13 -15.24
C GLY A 287 -1.78 13.05 -13.88
N TYR A 288 -2.98 12.47 -13.84
CA TYR A 288 -3.76 12.23 -12.62
C TYR A 288 -3.91 10.74 -12.34
N VAL A 289 -4.01 10.36 -11.07
CA VAL A 289 -4.38 8.99 -10.68
C VAL A 289 -5.84 8.78 -11.08
N SER A 290 -6.10 7.75 -11.89
CA SER A 290 -7.46 7.40 -12.35
C SER A 290 -7.90 6.01 -11.90
N ASN A 291 -6.97 5.13 -11.54
CA ASN A 291 -7.26 3.83 -10.94
C ASN A 291 -6.62 3.76 -9.55
N TYR A 292 -7.40 4.11 -8.53
CA TYR A 292 -6.91 4.16 -7.16
C TYR A 292 -6.45 2.77 -6.67
N THR A 293 -7.24 1.73 -6.89
CA THR A 293 -6.90 0.35 -6.46
C THR A 293 -5.55 -0.08 -7.00
N LEU A 294 -5.30 0.11 -8.30
CA LEU A 294 -4.01 -0.22 -8.91
C LEU A 294 -2.88 0.70 -8.44
N SER A 295 -3.14 1.97 -8.12
CA SER A 295 -2.13 2.88 -7.58
C SER A 295 -1.62 2.49 -6.19
N THR A 296 -2.43 1.74 -5.42
CA THR A 296 -2.05 1.21 -4.10
C THR A 296 -1.42 -0.18 -4.17
N ASP A 297 -1.44 -0.83 -5.34
CA ASP A 297 -0.85 -2.13 -5.55
C ASP A 297 0.63 -2.01 -5.98
N PHE A 298 1.55 -2.21 -5.04
CA PHE A 298 2.98 -2.16 -5.36
C PHE A 298 3.45 -3.34 -6.24
N CYS A 299 2.63 -4.38 -6.45
CA CYS A 299 3.04 -5.56 -7.22
C CYS A 299 3.32 -5.24 -8.70
N HIS A 300 2.66 -4.23 -9.28
CA HIS A 300 3.00 -3.75 -10.63
C HIS A 300 4.06 -2.63 -10.64
N GLN A 301 4.39 -2.04 -9.48
CA GLN A 301 5.33 -0.93 -9.35
C GLN A 301 6.65 -1.35 -8.67
N SER A 302 7.49 -2.05 -9.42
CA SER A 302 8.79 -2.53 -8.91
C SER A 302 9.75 -1.41 -8.51
N ASP A 303 9.55 -0.17 -8.97
CA ASP A 303 10.35 1.00 -8.59
C ASP A 303 10.11 1.46 -7.16
N LEU A 304 8.93 1.16 -6.58
CA LEU A 304 8.61 1.54 -5.20
C LEU A 304 9.58 0.97 -4.16
N GLN A 305 10.26 -0.14 -4.47
CA GLN A 305 11.30 -0.71 -3.59
C GLN A 305 12.44 0.27 -3.27
N ALA A 306 12.66 1.28 -4.11
CA ALA A 306 13.66 2.34 -3.93
C ALA A 306 13.03 3.75 -3.82
N LEU A 307 11.72 3.83 -3.61
CA LEU A 307 10.99 5.09 -3.50
C LEU A 307 10.15 5.20 -2.22
N GLU A 308 9.90 4.09 -1.50
CA GLU A 308 9.11 4.07 -0.29
C GLU A 308 9.93 3.57 0.91
N GLY A 309 9.93 4.35 2.00
CA GLY A 309 10.73 4.08 3.20
C GLY A 309 10.48 2.71 3.83
N VAL A 310 9.25 2.17 3.71
CA VAL A 310 8.90 0.82 4.19
C VAL A 310 9.71 -0.29 3.50
N PHE A 311 10.08 -0.10 2.24
CA PHE A 311 10.87 -1.07 1.47
C PHE A 311 12.38 -0.82 1.54
N VAL A 312 12.77 0.44 1.76
CA VAL A 312 14.16 0.88 1.87
C VAL A 312 14.72 0.50 3.25
N GLU A 313 14.14 1.03 4.32
CA GLU A 313 14.54 0.71 5.69
C GLU A 313 13.38 1.01 6.67
N PRO A 314 12.49 0.04 6.96
CA PRO A 314 11.40 0.23 7.91
C PRO A 314 11.91 0.43 9.34
N LEU A 315 11.04 0.93 10.24
CA LEU A 315 11.38 1.11 11.64
C LEU A 315 11.61 -0.25 12.31
N SER A 316 10.73 -1.21 12.03
CA SER A 316 10.83 -2.58 12.52
C SER A 316 10.34 -3.61 11.49
N VAL A 317 10.73 -4.87 11.67
CA VAL A 317 10.25 -5.99 10.85
C VAL A 317 10.06 -7.21 11.75
N SER A 318 8.84 -7.74 11.75
CA SER A 318 8.49 -9.02 12.36
C SER A 318 7.32 -9.60 11.58
N ALA A 319 7.63 -10.22 10.44
CA ALA A 319 6.63 -10.74 9.53
C ALA A 319 6.62 -12.26 9.52
N THR A 320 5.48 -12.89 9.19
CA THR A 320 5.36 -14.34 9.07
C THR A 320 4.65 -14.72 7.78
N LYS A 321 4.90 -15.97 7.34
CA LYS A 321 4.20 -16.61 6.22
C LYS A 321 2.91 -17.28 6.67
N THR A 322 2.74 -17.50 7.97
CA THR A 322 1.62 -18.25 8.52
C THR A 322 0.38 -17.38 8.62
N LEU A 323 -0.68 -17.74 7.89
CA LEU A 323 -1.99 -17.09 8.04
C LEU A 323 -2.62 -17.42 9.40
N PHE A 324 -3.13 -16.40 10.08
CA PHE A 324 -3.98 -16.51 11.26
C PHE A 324 -4.78 -15.20 11.48
N PRO A 325 -5.84 -15.16 12.31
CA PRO A 325 -6.76 -14.02 12.38
C PRO A 325 -6.18 -12.84 13.19
N MET A 326 -5.10 -12.24 12.69
CA MET A 326 -4.52 -11.03 13.26
C MET A 326 -5.22 -9.80 12.69
N PHE A 327 -5.62 -8.90 13.57
CA PHE A 327 -6.17 -7.60 13.24
C PHE A 327 -5.07 -6.53 13.25
N GLY A 328 -5.15 -5.52 12.38
CA GLY A 328 -4.17 -4.44 12.30
C GLY A 328 -4.79 -3.10 11.93
N GLY A 329 -4.12 -2.00 12.29
CA GLY A 329 -4.60 -0.64 11.99
C GLY A 329 -4.29 -0.15 10.57
N SER A 330 -3.38 -0.83 9.86
CA SER A 330 -3.03 -0.53 8.47
C SER A 330 -2.28 -1.70 7.84
N LYS A 331 -2.25 -1.78 6.50
CA LYS A 331 -1.55 -2.84 5.76
C LYS A 331 -1.27 -2.43 4.31
N LEU A 332 -0.34 -3.12 3.62
CA LEU A 332 -0.19 -3.00 2.15
C LEU A 332 -1.18 -3.93 1.44
N ALA A 333 -1.35 -3.76 0.12
CA ALA A 333 -2.29 -4.54 -0.69
C ALA A 333 -2.11 -6.07 -0.60
N VAL A 334 -0.90 -6.55 -0.30
CA VAL A 334 -0.59 -7.99 -0.23
C VAL A 334 -0.65 -8.60 1.16
N ASN A 335 -0.85 -7.75 2.18
CA ASN A 335 -0.82 -8.16 3.57
C ASN A 335 -2.17 -8.76 4.00
N ASN A 336 -2.14 -9.71 4.94
CA ASN A 336 -3.28 -10.57 5.26
C ASN A 336 -3.93 -10.32 6.62
N GLU A 337 -3.59 -9.21 7.29
CA GLU A 337 -4.31 -8.76 8.49
C GLU A 337 -5.75 -8.36 8.16
N ILE A 338 -6.61 -8.48 9.16
CA ILE A 338 -7.98 -7.95 9.16
C ILE A 338 -7.94 -6.51 9.66
N LEU A 339 -8.41 -5.56 8.85
CA LEU A 339 -8.33 -4.15 9.26
C LEU A 339 -9.30 -3.81 10.40
N LEU A 340 -8.78 -3.10 11.41
CA LEU A 340 -9.55 -2.36 12.41
C LEU A 340 -9.36 -0.86 12.20
N PRO A 341 -10.28 -0.03 12.71
CA PRO A 341 -10.05 1.41 12.78
C PRO A 341 -8.70 1.72 13.43
N ALA A 342 -7.97 2.67 12.84
CA ALA A 342 -6.66 3.05 13.32
C ALA A 342 -6.78 3.58 14.77
N PRO A 343 -6.00 3.04 15.73
CA PRO A 343 -6.21 3.32 17.15
C PRO A 343 -5.91 4.78 17.51
N MET A 344 -5.03 5.46 16.75
CA MET A 344 -4.62 6.84 17.02
C MET A 344 -5.80 7.82 17.11
N TYR A 345 -6.80 7.67 16.26
CA TYR A 345 -7.98 8.56 16.25
C TYR A 345 -8.90 8.33 17.45
N TRP A 346 -8.82 7.15 18.09
CA TRP A 346 -9.64 6.81 19.25
C TRP A 346 -9.08 7.35 20.57
N ASN A 347 -7.77 7.68 20.60
CA ASN A 347 -7.15 8.24 21.79
C ASN A 347 -7.44 9.75 21.96
N GLU A 348 -8.15 10.37 21.00
CA GLU A 348 -8.55 11.79 21.02
C GLU A 348 -7.39 12.77 21.26
N GLU A 349 -6.16 12.37 20.91
CA GLU A 349 -5.01 13.27 21.00
C GLU A 349 -5.16 14.41 19.99
N GLU A 350 -4.96 15.65 20.46
CA GLU A 350 -5.06 16.87 19.66
C GLU A 350 -4.26 16.80 18.35
N ARG A 351 -3.08 16.15 18.39
CA ARG A 351 -2.22 15.90 17.23
C ARG A 351 -2.93 15.19 16.06
N PHE A 352 -3.96 14.37 16.32
CA PHE A 352 -4.68 13.60 15.30
C PHE A 352 -6.10 14.11 15.04
N MET A 353 -6.66 14.90 15.96
CA MET A 353 -8.01 15.46 15.86
C MET A 353 -8.03 16.92 15.38
N GLY A 354 -6.89 17.61 15.43
CA GLY A 354 -6.82 19.06 15.21
C GLY A 354 -7.13 19.84 16.50
N SER A 355 -6.68 21.10 16.55
CA SER A 355 -6.99 21.97 17.68
C SER A 355 -8.45 22.39 17.65
N GLN A 356 -9.10 22.45 18.81
CA GLN A 356 -10.50 22.84 18.92
C GLN A 356 -10.75 24.20 18.24
N GLY A 357 -11.75 24.26 17.35
CA GLY A 357 -12.11 25.49 16.63
C GLY A 357 -11.23 25.82 15.42
N ALA A 358 -10.34 24.91 14.99
CA ALA A 358 -9.57 25.08 13.75
C ALA A 358 -10.34 24.69 12.48
N ASP A 359 -11.55 24.14 12.63
CA ASP A 359 -12.39 23.75 11.50
C ASP A 359 -13.02 24.98 10.86
N ILE A 360 -12.64 25.24 9.61
CA ILE A 360 -13.28 26.24 8.74
C ILE A 360 -14.06 25.54 7.61
N PRO A 361 -15.17 26.12 7.13
CA PRO A 361 -15.89 25.62 5.98
C PRO A 361 -14.97 25.36 4.78
N TRP A 362 -15.31 24.37 3.96
CA TRP A 362 -14.46 23.97 2.83
C TRP A 362 -14.26 25.12 1.84
N GLU A 363 -15.32 25.85 1.57
CA GLU A 363 -15.39 27.02 0.70
C GLU A 363 -14.55 28.22 1.19
N GLU A 364 -14.17 28.24 2.47
CA GLU A 364 -13.31 29.28 3.06
C GLU A 364 -11.82 28.87 3.06
N LYS A 365 -11.48 27.65 2.63
CA LYS A 365 -10.09 27.19 2.57
C LYS A 365 -9.36 27.86 1.40
N GLU A 366 -8.08 28.16 1.60
CA GLU A 366 -7.20 28.69 0.56
C GLU A 366 -6.79 27.61 -0.45
N ASP A 367 -6.66 27.98 -1.73
CA ASP A 367 -6.12 27.14 -2.81
C ASP A 367 -4.59 26.98 -2.68
N ALA A 368 -4.14 26.38 -1.58
CA ALA A 368 -2.73 26.20 -1.24
C ALA A 368 -2.46 24.80 -0.67
N VAL A 369 -1.21 24.34 -0.82
CA VAL A 369 -0.76 23.10 -0.17
C VAL A 369 0.07 23.46 1.05
N ILE A 370 -0.46 23.16 2.24
CA ILE A 370 0.25 23.31 3.49
C ILE A 370 0.58 21.93 4.05
N TRP A 371 1.87 21.67 4.29
CA TRP A 371 2.30 20.46 4.99
C TRP A 371 3.43 20.77 5.97
N ARG A 372 3.24 20.27 7.18
CA ARG A 372 4.25 20.23 8.24
C ARG A 372 4.30 18.82 8.77
N GLY A 373 5.47 18.20 8.70
CA GLY A 373 5.61 16.84 9.18
C GLY A 373 7.03 16.48 9.52
N VAL A 374 7.18 15.32 10.13
CA VAL A 374 8.46 14.74 10.48
C VAL A 374 8.90 13.74 9.40
N ALA A 375 10.19 13.48 9.23
CA ALA A 375 10.71 12.53 8.25
C ALA A 375 10.59 11.05 8.68
N THR A 376 9.41 10.68 9.20
CA THR A 376 9.04 9.31 9.51
C THR A 376 8.61 8.53 8.25
N GLY A 377 8.32 7.24 8.39
CA GLY A 377 8.08 6.31 7.28
C GLY A 377 9.21 5.29 7.05
N GLY A 378 10.23 5.31 7.92
CA GLY A 378 11.37 4.41 7.96
C GLY A 378 12.57 5.06 8.65
N LYS A 379 13.71 4.38 8.70
CA LYS A 379 14.98 4.88 9.27
C LYS A 379 15.82 5.53 8.18
N ASN A 380 15.62 6.82 7.99
CA ASN A 380 16.40 7.60 7.03
C ASN A 380 17.83 7.87 7.55
N LYS A 381 18.81 7.81 6.65
CA LYS A 381 20.25 7.93 6.87
C LYS A 381 20.92 8.63 5.69
N GLU A 382 22.18 8.99 5.87
CA GLU A 382 23.03 9.63 4.84
C GLU A 382 23.02 8.89 3.50
N ASP A 383 23.06 7.57 3.54
CA ASP A 383 23.17 6.67 2.41
C ASP A 383 21.83 6.19 1.84
N ASN A 384 20.67 6.60 2.39
CA ASN A 384 19.38 6.09 1.90
C ASN A 384 18.27 7.15 1.78
N TRP A 385 18.42 8.35 2.37
CA TRP A 385 17.32 9.34 2.49
C TRP A 385 16.72 9.77 1.15
N ARG A 386 17.50 9.71 0.06
CA ARG A 386 17.07 10.04 -1.30
C ARG A 386 15.93 9.13 -1.78
N SER A 387 15.85 7.92 -1.23
CA SER A 387 14.84 6.91 -1.55
C SER A 387 13.55 7.06 -0.72
N PHE A 388 13.45 8.07 0.16
CA PHE A 388 12.28 8.26 1.02
C PHE A 388 11.24 9.21 0.42
N GLN A 389 9.98 8.78 0.45
CA GLN A 389 8.83 9.46 -0.11
C GLN A 389 8.58 10.85 0.47
N ARG A 390 8.75 11.06 1.78
CA ARG A 390 8.57 12.40 2.38
C ARG A 390 9.67 13.37 1.95
N HIS A 391 10.92 12.91 1.87
CA HIS A 391 12.03 13.72 1.39
C HIS A 391 11.82 14.14 -0.07
N ARG A 392 11.36 13.19 -0.89
CA ARG A 392 10.97 13.44 -2.28
C ARG A 392 9.81 14.43 -2.36
N PHE A 393 8.74 14.24 -1.59
CA PHE A 393 7.57 15.13 -1.55
C PHE A 393 7.95 16.58 -1.21
N VAL A 394 8.77 16.80 -0.17
CA VAL A 394 9.24 18.15 0.19
C VAL A 394 10.11 18.74 -0.93
N ALA A 395 10.99 17.97 -1.54
CA ALA A 395 11.82 18.45 -2.66
C ALA A 395 10.99 18.81 -3.90
N MET A 396 9.96 18.02 -4.21
CA MET A 396 9.01 18.25 -5.31
C MET A 396 8.13 19.50 -5.11
N ASN A 397 8.06 20.02 -3.88
CA ASN A 397 7.25 21.17 -3.50
C ASN A 397 8.10 22.39 -3.10
N ASN A 398 9.42 22.34 -3.35
CA ASN A 398 10.35 23.42 -3.06
C ASN A 398 10.68 24.19 -4.35
N GLY A 399 10.09 25.40 -4.49
CA GLY A 399 10.26 26.23 -5.68
C GLY A 399 11.72 26.51 -6.04
N SER A 400 12.59 26.80 -5.07
CA SER A 400 14.01 27.06 -5.31
C SER A 400 14.74 25.85 -5.89
N LYS A 401 14.52 24.64 -5.33
CA LYS A 401 15.12 23.40 -5.87
C LYS A 401 14.64 23.12 -7.29
N ILE A 402 13.37 23.36 -7.57
CA ILE A 402 12.79 23.18 -8.91
C ILE A 402 13.39 24.17 -9.90
N THR A 403 13.51 25.45 -9.53
CA THR A 403 14.14 26.49 -10.38
C THR A 403 15.57 26.11 -10.74
N LEU A 404 16.38 25.69 -9.76
CA LEU A 404 17.77 25.27 -10.01
C LEU A 404 17.85 24.04 -10.93
N ALA A 405 16.94 23.08 -10.77
CA ALA A 405 16.86 21.92 -11.66
C ALA A 405 16.41 22.30 -13.07
N GLU A 406 15.42 23.18 -13.21
CA GLU A 406 14.92 23.67 -14.51
C GLU A 406 16.01 24.43 -15.28
N GLN A 407 16.87 25.18 -14.57
CA GLN A 407 18.01 25.92 -15.10
C GLN A 407 19.28 25.06 -15.29
N ARG A 408 19.23 23.76 -14.94
CA ARG A 408 20.39 22.83 -14.97
C ARG A 408 21.58 23.30 -14.12
N GLN A 409 21.29 24.04 -13.05
CA GLN A 409 22.30 24.47 -12.06
C GLN A 409 22.46 23.46 -10.93
N LEU A 410 21.45 22.62 -10.69
CA LEU A 410 21.48 21.55 -9.70
C LEU A 410 20.76 20.31 -10.23
N GLU A 411 21.46 19.18 -10.28
CA GLU A 411 20.83 17.91 -10.64
C GLU A 411 19.92 17.41 -9.49
N PRO A 412 18.65 17.05 -9.77
CA PRO A 412 17.77 16.47 -8.76
C PRO A 412 18.32 15.18 -8.15
N VAL A 413 18.50 15.16 -6.83
CA VAL A 413 19.10 14.00 -6.11
C VAL A 413 18.07 13.00 -5.58
N ASN A 414 16.80 13.39 -5.49
CA ASN A 414 15.73 12.57 -4.87
C ASN A 414 14.33 12.83 -5.46
N PHE A 415 14.22 13.64 -6.52
CA PHE A 415 12.97 13.94 -7.22
C PHE A 415 13.23 14.02 -8.72
N ALA A 416 12.17 14.10 -9.51
CA ALA A 416 12.27 14.36 -10.96
C ALA A 416 11.35 15.52 -11.34
N LEU A 417 11.78 16.33 -12.31
CA LEU A 417 10.89 17.32 -12.93
C LEU A 417 9.75 16.60 -13.67
N PRO A 418 8.55 17.20 -13.72
CA PRO A 418 7.42 16.59 -14.40
C PRO A 418 7.74 16.34 -15.88
N PRO A 419 7.33 15.19 -16.45
CA PRO A 419 7.46 14.93 -17.87
C PRO A 419 6.82 16.03 -18.72
N LYS A 420 7.51 16.47 -19.78
CA LYS A 420 6.99 17.49 -20.73
C LYS A 420 5.64 17.11 -21.35
N ALA A 421 5.36 15.82 -21.40
CA ALA A 421 4.07 15.19 -21.68
C ALA A 421 2.87 15.91 -21.07
N TYR A 422 2.97 16.31 -19.80
CA TYR A 422 1.89 16.96 -19.07
C TYR A 422 1.59 18.39 -19.55
N GLY A 423 2.42 18.94 -20.44
CA GLY A 423 2.12 20.18 -21.13
C GLY A 423 2.04 21.43 -20.25
N LEU A 424 2.58 21.38 -19.03
CA LEU A 424 2.49 22.43 -18.00
C LEU A 424 2.97 23.79 -18.55
N LYS A 425 2.09 24.81 -18.45
CA LYS A 425 2.38 26.17 -18.93
C LYS A 425 3.59 26.79 -18.21
N ALA A 426 3.69 26.59 -16.89
CA ALA A 426 4.79 27.11 -16.08
C ALA A 426 6.14 26.52 -16.52
N GLN A 427 6.20 25.20 -16.72
CA GLN A 427 7.40 24.51 -17.22
C GLN A 427 7.80 24.96 -18.64
N LYS A 428 6.82 25.16 -19.54
CA LYS A 428 7.10 25.68 -20.90
C LYS A 428 7.69 27.09 -20.88
N ARG A 429 7.44 27.87 -19.84
CA ARG A 429 7.94 29.23 -19.65
C ARG A 429 9.25 29.29 -18.85
N GLY A 430 9.80 28.15 -18.40
CA GLY A 430 10.98 28.16 -17.54
C GLY A 430 10.71 28.73 -16.14
N LYS A 431 9.45 28.65 -15.69
CA LYS A 431 8.95 29.28 -14.44
C LYS A 431 8.23 28.26 -13.56
N LEU A 432 8.60 26.98 -13.64
CA LEU A 432 7.93 25.95 -12.86
C LEU A 432 8.16 26.16 -11.35
N GLY A 433 9.38 26.49 -10.95
CA GLY A 433 9.71 26.74 -9.55
C GLY A 433 9.01 27.96 -8.97
N GLU A 434 8.94 29.06 -9.73
CA GLU A 434 8.16 30.27 -9.35
C GLU A 434 6.67 29.94 -9.17
N TRP A 435 6.10 29.15 -10.08
CA TRP A 435 4.69 28.75 -10.00
C TRP A 435 4.42 27.87 -8.78
N VAL A 436 5.27 26.87 -8.50
CA VAL A 436 5.12 26.03 -7.31
C VAL A 436 5.27 26.84 -6.02
N ALA A 437 6.22 27.79 -5.97
CA ALA A 437 6.41 28.66 -4.80
C ALA A 437 5.20 29.56 -4.49
N SER A 438 4.31 29.81 -5.47
CA SER A 438 3.15 30.68 -5.27
C SER A 438 2.02 30.05 -4.44
N TRP A 439 1.98 28.71 -4.33
CA TRP A 439 0.90 27.98 -3.64
C TRP A 439 1.40 26.90 -2.68
N SER A 440 2.68 26.53 -2.73
CA SER A 440 3.26 25.48 -1.88
C SER A 440 3.90 26.04 -0.62
N ASN A 441 3.46 25.52 0.51
CA ASN A 441 4.06 25.75 1.82
C ASN A 441 4.32 24.40 2.52
N VAL A 442 5.32 23.68 2.02
CA VAL A 442 5.65 22.31 2.45
C VAL A 442 7.04 22.27 3.10
N GLN A 443 7.11 21.81 4.35
CA GLN A 443 8.39 21.75 5.07
C GLN A 443 8.40 20.66 6.15
N PHE A 444 9.59 20.09 6.39
CA PHE A 444 9.83 19.30 7.58
C PHE A 444 9.92 20.18 8.84
N ILE A 445 9.32 19.71 9.93
CA ILE A 445 9.54 20.28 11.27
C ILE A 445 10.61 19.52 12.06
N ASP A 446 10.91 18.28 11.66
CA ASP A 446 12.00 17.46 12.19
C ASP A 446 12.37 16.38 11.16
N LEU A 447 13.66 16.14 10.96
CA LEU A 447 14.15 15.09 10.07
C LEU A 447 14.39 13.75 10.78
N MET A 448 14.24 13.69 12.12
CA MET A 448 14.36 12.47 12.92
C MET A 448 15.66 11.70 12.62
N CYS A 449 16.77 12.42 12.56
CA CYS A 449 18.08 11.86 12.26
C CYS A 449 18.42 10.80 13.33
N GLY A 450 18.85 9.61 12.94
CA GLY A 450 19.09 8.47 13.85
C GLY A 450 20.13 8.68 14.97
N ILE A 451 20.70 9.88 15.12
CA ILE A 451 21.59 10.28 16.21
C ILE A 451 20.80 11.17 17.18
N LYS A 452 20.60 10.70 18.42
CA LYS A 452 20.01 11.51 19.50
C LYS A 452 20.81 12.82 19.66
N GLY A 453 20.15 13.96 19.48
CA GLY A 453 20.71 15.29 19.77
C GLY A 453 20.99 16.21 18.58
N GLN A 454 20.71 15.82 17.32
CA GLN A 454 20.91 16.70 16.15
C GLN A 454 19.72 17.61 15.78
N GLY A 455 18.60 17.54 16.50
CA GLY A 455 17.44 18.44 16.30
C GLY A 455 16.83 18.35 14.89
N VAL A 456 16.24 19.47 14.44
CA VAL A 456 15.44 19.61 13.19
C VAL A 456 16.21 19.33 11.89
N ARG A 457 17.54 19.16 11.94
CA ARG A 457 18.41 19.09 10.75
C ARG A 457 19.30 17.85 10.76
N CYS A 458 19.47 17.19 9.61
CA CYS A 458 20.47 16.16 9.41
C CYS A 458 21.60 16.69 8.53
N ASN A 459 22.86 16.54 8.96
CA ASN A 459 24.03 17.04 8.23
C ASN A 459 24.10 16.56 6.77
N TYR A 460 23.60 15.36 6.49
CA TYR A 460 23.61 14.72 5.17
C TYR A 460 22.47 15.15 4.22
N THR A 461 21.55 16.00 4.69
CA THR A 461 20.44 16.54 3.88
C THR A 461 20.67 17.99 3.43
N LEU A 462 21.74 18.61 3.93
CA LEU A 462 22.15 19.95 3.51
C LEU A 462 22.80 19.85 2.12
N PRO A 463 22.68 20.90 1.27
CA PRO A 463 23.57 21.04 0.12
C PRO A 463 25.02 20.92 0.62
N ALA A 464 25.89 20.25 -0.14
CA ALA A 464 27.33 20.34 0.12
C ALA A 464 27.69 21.83 0.26
N PRO A 465 28.53 22.22 1.24
CA PRO A 465 28.81 23.63 1.51
C PRO A 465 29.27 24.28 0.21
N THR A 466 28.39 25.10 -0.39
CA THR A 466 28.79 26.01 -1.44
C THR A 466 29.66 27.04 -0.76
N SER A 467 30.86 27.25 -1.30
CA SER A 467 31.81 28.24 -0.83
C SER A 467 31.29 29.64 -1.13
N SER A 468 30.25 30.08 -0.42
CA SER A 468 29.77 31.45 -0.40
C SER A 468 28.82 31.58 0.80
N ASN A 469 29.35 32.19 1.87
CA ASN A 469 28.60 32.61 3.04
C ASN A 469 27.54 33.64 2.64
N GLU A 470 26.29 33.23 2.42
CA GLU A 470 25.13 34.11 2.52
C GLU A 470 23.96 33.29 3.10
N TRP A 471 23.64 33.53 4.37
CA TRP A 471 22.44 33.09 5.07
C TRP A 471 21.52 34.28 5.29
#